data_AF-A0A3C1RPY7-F1
#
_entry.id   AF-A0A3C1RPY7-F1
#
_cell.length_a   1.000
_cell.length_b   1.000
_cell.length_c   1.000
_cell.angle_alpha   90.00
_cell.angle_beta   90.00
_cell.angle_gamma   90.00
#
_symmetry.space_group_name_H-M   'P 1'
#
loop_
_entity.id
_entity.type
_entity.pdbx_description
1 polymer ?
#
loop_
_entity_poly.entity_id
_entity_poly.type
_entity_poly.pdbx_seq_one_letter_code
_entity_poly.pdbx_strand_id
1 'polypeptide(L)'
;GGNTRVLAKTPGVGSKTAERIALELKTKLSEWRLQAGMLSSTPSNITPKIQEEVEMTLLALGYTGAEVMQALQVISQDSSLAKQTNSDEWIRSAIAWLSQGT
;
A
#
# COMPACT_ATOMS: atom_id res chain seq x y z
N GLY A 1 7.62 13.57 -4.08
CA GLY A 1 6.39 12.77 -4.01
C GLY A 1 5.26 13.67 -3.57
N GLY A 2 4.26 13.84 -4.44
CA GLY A 2 3.16 14.79 -4.28
C GLY A 2 2.85 15.39 -5.64
N ASN A 3 1.70 15.04 -6.23
CA ASN A 3 1.28 15.55 -7.54
C ASN A 3 0.76 17.00 -7.44
N THR A 4 1.49 17.88 -6.74
CA THR A 4 1.10 19.27 -6.44
C THR A 4 0.82 20.08 -7.70
N ARG A 5 1.59 19.85 -8.78
CA ARG A 5 1.34 20.47 -10.09
C ARG A 5 0.01 20.04 -10.70
N VAL A 6 -0.44 18.81 -10.45
CA VAL A 6 -1.76 18.33 -10.91
C VAL A 6 -2.85 18.97 -10.05
N LEU A 7 -2.67 19.01 -8.73
CA LEU A 7 -3.60 19.65 -7.80
C LEU A 7 -3.81 21.14 -8.15
N ALA A 8 -2.73 21.85 -8.47
CA ALA A 8 -2.75 23.27 -8.84
C ALA A 8 -3.43 23.57 -10.20
N LYS A 9 -3.76 22.54 -11.01
CA LYS A 9 -4.59 22.71 -12.22
C LYS A 9 -6.09 22.82 -11.90
N THR A 10 -6.50 22.49 -10.68
CA THR A 10 -7.90 22.58 -10.25
C THR A 10 -8.29 24.06 -10.11
N PRO A 11 -9.42 24.51 -10.70
CA PRO A 11 -9.89 25.88 -10.52
C PRO A 11 -10.01 26.24 -9.03
N GLY A 12 -9.42 27.37 -8.62
CA GLY A 12 -9.41 27.82 -7.22
C GLY A 12 -8.26 27.26 -6.36
N VAL A 13 -7.39 26.38 -6.89
CA VAL A 13 -6.23 25.83 -6.15
C VAL A 13 -4.91 26.37 -6.72
N GLY A 14 -4.27 27.30 -5.99
CA GLY A 14 -2.92 27.80 -6.33
C GLY A 14 -1.79 26.91 -5.80
N SER A 15 -0.52 27.20 -6.17
CA SER A 15 0.65 26.39 -5.78
C SER A 15 0.76 26.17 -4.26
N LYS A 16 0.67 27.25 -3.47
CA LYS A 16 0.74 27.18 -2.00
C LYS A 16 -0.39 26.32 -1.41
N THR A 17 -1.59 26.42 -1.98
CA THR A 17 -2.73 25.59 -1.56
C THR A 17 -2.50 24.13 -1.93
N ALA A 18 -2.00 23.85 -3.13
CA ALA A 18 -1.66 22.50 -3.57
C ALA A 18 -0.56 21.86 -2.71
N GLU A 19 0.47 22.62 -2.34
CA GLU A 19 1.53 22.19 -1.42
C GLU A 19 0.96 21.87 -0.03
N ARG A 20 0.13 22.76 0.53
CA ARG A 20 -0.53 22.54 1.82
C ARG A 20 -1.41 21.29 1.79
N ILE A 21 -2.23 21.12 0.76
CA ILE A 21 -3.09 19.93 0.58
C ILE A 21 -2.24 18.67 0.52
N ALA A 22 -1.18 18.65 -0.28
CA ALA A 22 -0.32 17.47 -0.41
C ALA A 22 0.36 17.10 0.92
N LEU A 23 0.80 18.09 1.69
CA LEU A 23 1.39 17.86 3.01
C LEU A 23 0.36 17.31 4.00
N GLU A 24 -0.81 17.95 4.13
CA GLU A 24 -1.87 17.51 5.03
C GLU A 24 -2.36 16.10 4.70
N LEU A 25 -2.58 15.79 3.41
CA LEU A 25 -3.00 14.46 2.98
C LEU A 25 -1.95 13.40 3.26
N LYS A 26 -0.66 13.73 3.09
CA LYS A 26 0.43 12.80 3.43
C LYS A 26 0.42 12.48 4.92
N THR A 27 0.28 13.50 5.78
CA THR A 27 0.19 13.32 7.24
C THR A 27 -1.01 12.47 7.63
N LYS A 28 -2.21 12.81 7.11
CA LYS A 28 -3.44 12.05 7.40
C LYS A 28 -3.36 10.62 6.91
N LEU A 29 -2.74 10.37 5.75
CA LEU A 29 -2.55 9.01 5.23
C LEU A 29 -1.60 8.21 6.13
N SER A 30 -0.50 8.81 6.61
CA SER A 30 0.39 8.18 7.58
C SER A 30 -0.35 7.82 8.88
N GLU A 31 -1.16 8.74 9.41
CA GLU A 31 -1.98 8.51 10.61
C GLU A 31 -2.98 7.38 10.43
N TRP A 32 -3.69 7.38 9.31
CA TRP A 32 -4.64 6.31 8.98
C TRP A 32 -3.93 4.95 8.87
N ARG A 33 -2.75 4.88 8.24
CA ARG A 33 -1.97 3.63 8.18
C ARG A 33 -1.52 3.16 9.57
N LEU A 34 -1.17 4.07 10.49
CA LEU A 34 -0.91 3.71 11.89
C LEU A 34 -2.12 3.04 12.53
N GLN A 35 -3.30 3.66 12.38
CA GLN A 35 -4.55 3.16 12.97
C GLN A 35 -5.02 1.83 12.35
N ALA A 36 -4.79 1.64 11.06
CA ALA A 36 -5.13 0.42 10.33
C ALA A 36 -4.17 -0.74 10.62
N GLY A 37 -3.12 -0.54 11.43
CA GLY A 37 -2.10 -1.57 11.66
C GLY A 37 -1.20 -1.82 10.45
N MET A 38 -1.15 -0.90 9.49
CA MET A 38 -0.34 -1.02 8.26
C MET A 38 1.06 -0.43 8.43
N LEU A 39 1.62 -0.58 9.62
CA LEU A 39 2.96 -0.10 9.96
C LEU A 39 3.96 -1.21 9.79
N SER A 40 4.46 -1.35 8.56
CA SER A 40 5.71 -2.06 8.34
C SER A 40 6.49 -1.38 7.24
N SER A 41 7.81 -1.54 7.27
CA SER A 41 8.67 -1.16 6.17
C SER A 41 8.16 -1.83 4.90
N THR A 42 7.89 -1.05 3.85
CA THR A 42 7.58 -1.58 2.52
C THR A 42 8.63 -2.62 2.16
N PRO A 43 8.26 -3.88 1.89
CA PRO A 43 9.25 -4.89 1.55
C PRO A 43 10.05 -4.47 0.33
N SER A 44 11.36 -4.65 0.34
CA SER A 44 12.24 -4.14 -0.72
C SER A 44 12.02 -4.79 -2.09
N ASN A 45 11.33 -5.93 -2.13
CA ASN A 45 11.18 -6.77 -3.32
C ASN A 45 9.80 -6.69 -3.99
N ILE A 46 8.91 -5.80 -3.51
CA ILE A 46 7.59 -5.58 -4.10
C ILE A 46 7.51 -4.17 -4.68
N THR A 47 6.92 -4.02 -5.86
CA THR A 47 6.70 -2.69 -6.44
C THR A 47 5.55 -2.00 -5.70
N PRO A 48 5.56 -0.65 -5.56
CA PRO A 48 4.48 0.07 -4.89
C PRO A 48 3.10 -0.21 -5.48
N LYS A 49 3.02 -0.41 -6.80
CA LYS A 49 1.77 -0.73 -7.49
C LYS A 49 1.23 -2.11 -7.09
N ILE A 50 2.08 -3.14 -7.11
CA ILE A 50 1.67 -4.49 -6.71
C ILE A 50 1.30 -4.51 -5.23
N GLN A 51 2.08 -3.83 -4.38
CA GLN A 51 1.77 -3.71 -2.97
C GLN A 51 0.39 -3.10 -2.73
N GLU A 52 0.08 -1.98 -3.39
CA GLU A 52 -1.23 -1.31 -3.27
C GLU A 52 -2.38 -2.24 -3.70
N GLU A 53 -2.23 -2.95 -4.82
CA GLU A 53 -3.25 -3.90 -5.30
C GLU A 53 -3.47 -5.07 -4.32
N VAL A 54 -2.40 -5.63 -3.74
CA VAL A 54 -2.50 -6.70 -2.74
C VAL A 54 -3.16 -6.19 -1.46
N GLU A 55 -2.73 -5.04 -0.94
CA GLU A 55 -3.31 -4.41 0.26
C GLU A 55 -4.81 -4.16 0.08
N MET A 56 -5.21 -3.51 -1.02
CA MET A 56 -6.63 -3.23 -1.31
C MET A 56 -7.46 -4.50 -1.41
N THR A 57 -6.95 -5.52 -2.10
CA THR A 57 -7.67 -6.78 -2.30
C THR A 57 -7.89 -7.51 -0.97
N LEU A 58 -6.84 -7.66 -0.16
CA LEU A 58 -6.94 -8.40 1.10
C LEU A 58 -7.79 -7.66 2.13
N LEU A 59 -7.69 -6.34 2.22
CA LEU A 59 -8.57 -5.53 3.07
C LEU A 59 -10.05 -5.69 2.64
N ALA A 60 -10.34 -5.71 1.33
CA ALA A 60 -11.68 -5.91 0.81
C ALA A 60 -12.24 -7.32 1.08
N LEU A 61 -11.36 -8.32 1.21
CA LEU A 61 -11.71 -9.68 1.63
C LEU A 61 -11.95 -9.80 3.15
N GLY A 62 -11.68 -8.73 3.91
CA GLY A 62 -11.94 -8.67 5.35
C GLY A 62 -10.73 -8.95 6.23
N TYR A 63 -9.53 -9.11 5.67
CA TYR A 63 -8.31 -9.19 6.47
C TYR A 63 -7.99 -7.84 7.10
N THR A 64 -7.44 -7.87 8.30
CA THR A 64 -6.96 -6.69 9.02
C THR A 64 -5.66 -6.19 8.40
N GLY A 65 -5.35 -4.90 8.56
CA GLY A 65 -4.09 -4.36 8.05
C GLY A 65 -2.86 -5.03 8.66
N ALA A 66 -2.93 -5.49 9.90
CA ALA A 66 -1.85 -6.26 10.53
C ALA A 66 -1.60 -7.60 9.81
N GLU A 67 -2.65 -8.37 9.52
CA GLU A 67 -2.56 -9.63 8.77
C GLU A 67 -1.97 -9.41 7.36
N VAL A 68 -2.45 -8.37 6.68
CA VAL A 68 -1.95 -7.98 5.35
C VAL A 68 -0.45 -7.67 5.39
N MET A 69 -0.01 -6.86 6.34
CA MET A 69 1.41 -6.51 6.45
C MET A 69 2.29 -7.71 6.80
N GLN A 70 1.81 -8.60 7.67
CA GLN A 70 2.53 -9.83 8.01
C GLN A 70 2.67 -10.74 6.79
N ALA A 71 1.58 -10.93 6.03
CA ALA A 71 1.62 -11.72 4.80
C ALA A 71 2.62 -11.16 3.80
N LEU A 72 2.57 -9.85 3.54
CA LEU A 72 3.50 -9.15 2.65
C LEU A 72 4.95 -9.28 3.10
N GLN A 73 5.22 -9.18 4.41
CA GLN A 73 6.57 -9.34 4.95
C GLN A 73 7.14 -10.75 4.76
N VAL A 74 6.29 -11.78 4.81
CA VAL A 74 6.71 -13.16 4.59
C VAL A 74 6.91 -13.43 3.09
N ILE A 75 5.91 -13.17 2.26
CA ILE A 75 5.95 -13.56 0.84
C ILE A 75 6.98 -12.75 0.04
N SER A 76 7.29 -11.53 0.45
CA SER A 76 8.32 -10.70 -0.21
C SER A 76 9.76 -11.23 -0.07
N GLN A 77 9.99 -12.16 0.86
CA GLN A 77 11.27 -12.85 1.00
C GLN A 77 11.46 -13.93 -0.07
N ASP A 78 10.37 -14.34 -0.74
CA ASP A 78 10.44 -15.26 -1.86
C ASP A 78 10.97 -14.55 -3.12
N SER A 79 12.19 -14.92 -3.51
CA SER A 79 12.86 -14.37 -4.69
C SER A 79 12.20 -14.75 -6.02
N SER A 80 11.31 -15.76 -6.03
CA SER A 80 10.53 -16.12 -7.22
C SER A 80 9.41 -15.09 -7.48
N LEU A 81 8.75 -14.60 -6.42
CA LEU A 81 7.72 -13.57 -6.50
C LEU A 81 8.29 -12.21 -6.91
N ALA A 82 9.52 -11.89 -6.49
CA ALA A 82 10.20 -10.65 -6.86
C ALA A 82 10.42 -10.48 -8.38
N LYS A 83 10.46 -11.60 -9.13
CA LYS A 83 10.57 -11.58 -10.59
C LYS A 83 9.23 -11.38 -11.28
N GLN A 84 8.13 -11.51 -10.54
CA GLN A 84 6.80 -11.50 -11.11
C GLN A 84 6.25 -10.09 -11.23
N THR A 85 5.66 -9.78 -12.39
CA THR A 85 5.11 -8.46 -12.70
C THR A 85 3.59 -8.35 -12.47
N ASN A 86 2.91 -9.49 -12.32
CA ASN A 86 1.47 -9.56 -12.05
C ASN A 86 1.20 -9.60 -10.53
N SER A 87 0.26 -8.79 -10.06
CA SER A 87 -0.24 -8.77 -8.69
C SER A 87 -1.05 -10.01 -8.32
N ASP A 88 -1.67 -10.70 -9.28
CA ASP A 88 -2.47 -11.91 -9.02
C ASP A 88 -1.68 -13.00 -8.28
N GLU A 89 -0.40 -13.19 -8.65
CA GLU A 89 0.44 -14.20 -8.00
C GLU A 89 0.73 -13.83 -6.55
N TRP A 90 1.00 -12.55 -6.29
CA TRP A 90 1.20 -12.03 -4.95
C TRP A 90 -0.06 -12.17 -4.09
N ILE A 91 -1.24 -11.89 -4.66
CA ILE A 91 -2.53 -12.05 -3.98
C ILE A 91 -2.76 -13.51 -3.61
N ARG A 92 -2.54 -14.45 -4.55
CA ARG A 92 -2.69 -15.89 -4.31
C ARG A 92 -1.74 -16.38 -3.21
N SER A 93 -0.47 -16.00 -3.27
CA SER A 93 0.51 -16.38 -2.25
C SER A 93 0.16 -15.80 -0.88
N ALA A 94 -0.31 -14.55 -0.81
CA ALA A 94 -0.73 -13.94 0.44
C ALA A 94 -1.93 -14.67 1.06
N ILE A 95 -2.97 -14.97 0.26
CA ILE A 95 -4.15 -15.72 0.73
C ILE A 95 -3.74 -17.13 1.19
N ALA A 96 -2.88 -17.80 0.42
CA ALA A 96 -2.40 -19.15 0.77
C ALA A 96 -1.59 -19.16 2.08
N TRP A 97 -0.84 -18.11 2.37
CA TRP A 97 -0.14 -17.95 3.64
C TRP A 97 -1.10 -17.66 4.79
N LEU A 98 -2.04 -16.72 4.60
CA LEU A 98 -3.04 -16.35 5.60
C LEU A 98 -3.95 -17.53 6.00
N SER A 99 -4.34 -18.37 5.04
CA SER A 99 -5.21 -19.53 5.30
C SER A 99 -4.53 -20.67 6.07
N GLN A 100 -3.20 -20.65 6.19
CA GLN A 100 -2.47 -21.66 6.97
C GLN A 100 -2.37 -21.29 8.46
N GLY A 101 -2.63 -20.02 8.81
CA GLY A 101 -2.50 -19.47 10.16
C GLY A 101 -3.83 -19.23 10.91
N THR A 102 -4.96 -19.53 10.26
CA THR A 102 -6.33 -19.50 10.84
C THR A 102 -6.80 -20.91 11.13
#